data_AF-A0A0L8J9V6-F1
#
_entry.id   AF-A0A0L8J9V6-F1
#
_cell.length_a   1.000
_cell.length_b   1.000
_cell.length_c   1.000
_cell.angle_alpha   90.00
_cell.angle_beta   90.00
_cell.angle_gamma   90.00
#
_symmetry.space_group_name_H-M   'P 1'
#
loop_
_entity.id
_entity.type
_entity.pdbx_description
1 polymer ?
#
loop_
_entity_poly.entity_id
_entity_poly.type
_entity_poly.pdbx_seq_one_letter_code
_entity_poly.pdbx_strand_id
1 'polypeptide(L)'
;MPCRHLDDEDPSPVRPAVTGCAECLAAGRDDWVHLRVCLRCGHNGCCDSSPGAHAHQHASRTGHPIAVAAEESWAWCYVDELFLIPASPTTATKLGGGGG
;
A
#
# COMPACT_ATOMS: atom_id res chain seq x y z
N MET A 1 14.95 4.62 -8.88
CA MET A 1 15.05 5.74 -7.91
C MET A 1 14.19 5.36 -6.72
N PRO A 2 14.65 5.50 -5.47
CA PRO A 2 13.81 5.21 -4.31
C PRO A 2 12.68 6.25 -4.22
N CYS A 3 11.46 5.79 -3.92
CA CYS A 3 10.32 6.64 -3.61
C CYS A 3 10.57 7.30 -2.24
N ARG A 4 10.69 8.63 -2.21
CA ARG A 4 10.92 9.36 -0.96
C ARG A 4 9.69 9.40 -0.07
N HIS A 5 8.51 9.20 -0.64
CA HIS A 5 7.25 9.18 0.12
C HIS A 5 7.17 8.01 1.10
N LEU A 6 7.98 6.95 0.93
CA LEU A 6 8.01 5.83 1.87
C LEU A 6 8.79 6.17 3.14
N ASP A 7 9.72 7.13 3.11
CA ASP A 7 10.57 7.49 4.24
C ASP A 7 9.75 8.07 5.42
N ASP A 8 8.58 8.65 5.12
CA ASP A 8 7.67 9.27 6.09
C ASP A 8 6.53 8.33 6.56
N GLU A 9 6.48 7.09 6.07
CA GLU A 9 5.38 6.17 6.32
C GLU A 9 5.85 4.98 7.17
N ASP A 10 4.99 4.49 8.07
CA ASP A 10 5.26 3.26 8.78
C ASP A 10 4.88 2.07 7.88
N PRO A 11 5.84 1.23 7.46
CA PRO A 11 5.57 0.15 6.51
C PRO A 11 4.93 -1.07 7.18
N SER A 12 4.66 -1.03 8.50
CA SER A 12 3.94 -2.13 9.14
C SER A 12 2.50 -2.08 8.64
N PRO A 13 2.03 -3.11 7.92
CA PRO A 13 0.67 -3.09 7.45
C PRO A 13 -0.22 -3.24 8.67
N VAL A 14 -0.88 -2.16 9.07
CA VAL A 14 -2.17 -2.29 9.74
C VAL A 14 -3.02 -3.05 8.72
N ARG A 15 -3.19 -4.36 8.92
CA ARG A 15 -4.12 -5.19 8.16
C ARG A 15 -5.45 -5.12 8.89
N PRO A 16 -6.29 -4.08 8.68
CA PRO A 16 -7.67 -4.20 9.13
C PRO A 16 -8.27 -5.41 8.42
N ALA A 17 -9.21 -6.09 9.07
CA ALA A 17 -9.99 -7.13 8.42
C ALA A 17 -10.69 -6.48 7.21
N VAL A 18 -10.13 -6.68 6.01
CA VAL A 18 -10.61 -6.05 4.77
C VAL A 18 -11.93 -6.68 4.39
N THR A 19 -13.04 -6.00 4.66
CA THR A 19 -14.39 -6.49 4.33
C THR A 19 -14.79 -6.15 2.89
N GLY A 20 -14.11 -5.19 2.27
CA GLY A 20 -14.44 -4.66 0.94
C GLY A 20 -14.15 -3.16 0.86
N CYS A 21 -14.27 -2.58 -0.34
CA CYS A 21 -14.14 -1.14 -0.53
C CYS A 21 -15.30 -0.42 0.15
N ALA A 22 -15.00 0.47 1.10
CA ALA A 22 -16.02 1.11 1.95
C ALA A 22 -17.05 1.89 1.13
N GLU A 23 -16.62 2.61 0.11
CA GLU A 23 -17.47 3.40 -0.77
C GLU A 23 -18.31 2.55 -1.72
N CYS A 24 -17.75 1.46 -2.25
CA CYS A 24 -18.53 0.54 -3.08
C CYS A 24 -19.63 -0.11 -2.24
N LEU A 25 -19.30 -0.60 -1.05
CA LEU A 25 -20.27 -1.20 -0.13
C LEU A 25 -21.35 -0.20 0.29
N ALA A 26 -20.99 1.04 0.60
CA ALA A 26 -21.95 2.10 0.92
C ALA A 26 -22.89 2.41 -0.26
N ALA A 27 -22.44 2.20 -1.50
CA ALA A 27 -23.24 2.32 -2.71
C ALA A 27 -23.98 1.02 -3.10
N GLY A 28 -23.91 -0.04 -2.28
CA GLY A 28 -24.53 -1.33 -2.57
C GLY A 28 -23.86 -2.10 -3.72
N ARG A 29 -22.57 -1.86 -3.96
CA ARG A 29 -21.77 -2.51 -4.99
C ARG A 29 -20.69 -3.41 -4.41
N ASP A 30 -20.38 -4.48 -5.12
CA ASP A 30 -19.35 -5.47 -4.82
C ASP A 30 -18.51 -5.88 -6.06
N ASP A 31 -18.59 -5.09 -7.13
CA ASP A 31 -18.00 -5.33 -8.46
C ASP A 31 -16.54 -4.84 -8.60
N TRP A 32 -15.81 -4.68 -7.49
CA TRP A 32 -14.40 -4.28 -7.55
C TRP A 32 -13.48 -5.45 -7.96
N VAL A 33 -12.32 -5.11 -8.52
CA VAL A 33 -11.34 -6.10 -8.96
C VAL A 33 -10.38 -6.47 -7.83
N HIS A 34 -9.71 -5.48 -7.23
CA HIS A 34 -8.78 -5.66 -6.10
C HIS A 34 -8.90 -4.53 -5.10
N LEU A 35 -8.41 -4.78 -3.88
CA LEU A 35 -8.39 -3.82 -2.79
C LEU A 35 -6.99 -3.26 -2.53
N ARG A 36 -6.96 -1.99 -2.15
CA ARG A 36 -5.77 -1.22 -1.79
C ARG A 36 -6.02 -0.57 -0.44
N VAL A 37 -5.08 -0.76 0.48
CA VAL A 37 -5.14 -0.17 1.82
C VAL A 37 -4.14 0.97 1.90
N CYS A 38 -4.59 2.18 2.18
CA CYS A 38 -3.73 3.33 2.37
C CYS A 38 -2.75 3.08 3.53
N LEU A 39 -1.45 3.25 3.29
CA LEU A 39 -0.42 2.98 4.28
C LEU A 39 -0.48 3.96 5.46
N ARG A 40 -0.75 5.24 5.16
CA ARG A 40 -0.86 6.34 6.12
C ARG A 40 -1.97 6.15 7.15
N CYS A 41 -3.15 5.71 6.71
CA CYS A 41 -4.39 5.82 7.51
C CYS A 41 -5.28 4.58 7.50
N GLY A 42 -4.88 3.50 6.82
CA GLY A 42 -5.64 2.25 6.78
C GLY A 42 -6.93 2.29 5.96
N HIS A 43 -7.19 3.36 5.19
CA HIS A 43 -8.38 3.45 4.34
C HIS A 43 -8.38 2.35 3.27
N ASN A 44 -9.48 1.62 3.13
CA ASN A 44 -9.61 0.50 2.19
C ASN A 44 -10.45 0.89 0.95
N GLY A 45 -9.77 1.08 -0.19
CA GLY A 45 -10.37 1.45 -1.46
C GLY A 45 -10.18 0.39 -2.54
N CYS A 46 -11.05 0.37 -3.54
CA CYS A 46 -10.84 -0.46 -4.73
C CYS A 46 -9.75 0.13 -5.64
N CYS A 47 -9.01 -0.74 -6.33
CA CYS A 47 -7.90 -0.35 -7.20
C CYS A 47 -8.34 0.45 -8.43
N ASP A 48 -7.37 1.05 -9.12
CA ASP A 48 -7.54 1.90 -10.30
C ASP A 48 -8.23 1.17 -11.48
N SER A 49 -8.09 -0.16 -11.58
CA SER A 49 -8.78 -0.97 -12.60
C SER A 49 -10.23 -1.32 -12.23
N SER A 50 -10.68 -1.00 -11.01
CA SER A 50 -12.07 -1.17 -10.60
C SER A 50 -12.91 0.03 -11.04
N PRO A 51 -14.22 -0.13 -11.34
CA PRO A 51 -15.06 0.97 -11.81
C PRO A 51 -15.08 2.21 -10.89
N GLY A 52 -14.86 2.01 -9.58
CA GLY A 52 -14.85 3.08 -8.60
C GLY A 52 -13.50 3.78 -8.40
N ALA A 53 -12.36 3.14 -8.71
CA ALA A 53 -11.00 3.66 -8.47
C ALA A 53 -10.83 4.40 -7.12
N HIS A 54 -11.44 3.92 -6.04
CA HIS A 54 -11.56 4.68 -4.78
C HIS A 54 -10.22 4.87 -4.08
N ALA A 55 -9.27 3.94 -4.24
CA ALA A 55 -7.93 4.11 -3.69
C ALA A 55 -7.19 5.30 -4.32
N HIS A 56 -7.33 5.50 -5.64
CA HIS A 56 -6.79 6.65 -6.36
C HIS A 56 -7.43 7.96 -5.90
N GLN A 57 -8.76 7.98 -5.84
CA GLN A 57 -9.50 9.15 -5.38
C GLN A 57 -9.14 9.51 -3.94
N HIS A 58 -8.98 8.51 -3.07
CA HIS A 58 -8.53 8.71 -1.71
C HIS A 58 -7.14 9.34 -1.66
N ALA A 59 -6.17 8.80 -2.41
CA ALA A 59 -4.81 9.34 -2.49
C ALA A 59 -4.81 10.82 -2.95
N SER A 60 -5.55 11.13 -4.01
CA SER A 60 -5.68 12.49 -4.55
C SER A 60 -6.34 13.46 -3.57
N ARG A 61 -7.39 13.05 -2.86
CA ARG A 61 -8.17 13.91 -1.95
C ARG A 61 -7.47 14.16 -0.62
N THR A 62 -6.73 13.19 -0.12
CA THR A 62 -6.08 13.25 1.21
C THR A 62 -4.61 13.62 1.14
N GLY A 63 -3.99 13.46 -0.03
CA GLY A 63 -2.54 13.58 -0.17
C GLY A 63 -1.79 12.39 0.44
N HIS A 64 -2.45 11.25 0.67
CA HIS A 64 -1.79 10.03 1.15
C HIS A 64 -1.22 9.26 -0.06
N PRO A 65 0.10 9.29 -0.29
CA PRO A 65 0.65 8.91 -1.58
C PRO A 65 0.75 7.40 -1.78
N ILE A 66 0.71 6.60 -0.70
CA ILE A 66 1.04 5.17 -0.75
C ILE A 66 -0.15 4.30 -0.32
N ALA A 67 -0.43 3.26 -1.10
CA ALA A 67 -1.38 2.21 -0.75
C ALA A 67 -0.80 0.80 -0.99
N VAL A 68 -1.02 -0.09 -0.03
CA VAL A 68 -0.60 -1.49 -0.04
C VAL A 68 -1.63 -2.35 -0.77
N ALA A 69 -1.18 -3.32 -1.56
CA ALA A 69 -2.03 -4.37 -2.08
C ALA A 69 -2.53 -5.26 -0.93
N ALA A 70 -3.84 -5.33 -0.69
CA ALA A 70 -4.35 -6.10 0.47
C ALA A 70 -4.02 -7.60 0.39
N GLU A 71 -4.04 -8.14 -0.83
CA GLU A 71 -3.88 -9.56 -1.16
C GLU A 71 -2.45 -9.91 -1.61
N GLU A 72 -1.60 -8.91 -1.79
CA GLU A 72 -0.27 -9.06 -2.38
C GLU A 72 0.80 -8.42 -1.46
N SER A 73 2.08 -8.68 -1.73
CA SER A 73 3.20 -8.18 -0.90
C SER A 73 3.91 -7.00 -1.55
N TRP A 74 3.17 -5.99 -1.99
CA TRP A 74 3.72 -4.77 -2.60
C TRP A 74 2.81 -3.56 -2.33
N ALA A 75 3.35 -2.36 -2.49
CA ALA A 75 2.62 -1.10 -2.40
C ALA A 75 2.81 -0.24 -3.65
N TRP A 76 1.86 0.67 -3.87
CA TRP A 76 1.87 1.62 -4.98
C TRP A 76 2.08 3.03 -4.43
N CYS A 77 3.02 3.78 -5.00
CA CYS A 77 3.09 5.23 -4.82
C CYS A 77 2.34 5.91 -5.97
N TYR A 78 1.23 6.57 -5.65
CA TYR A 78 0.42 7.31 -6.63
C TYR A 78 1.11 8.56 -7.16
N VAL A 79 1.99 9.18 -6.37
CA VAL A 79 2.69 10.42 -6.76
C VAL A 79 3.85 10.13 -7.71
N ASP A 80 4.63 9.09 -7.42
CA ASP A 80 5.79 8.72 -8.24
C ASP A 80 5.45 7.70 -9.34
N GLU A 81 4.24 7.12 -9.30
CA GLU A 81 3.80 6.02 -10.17
C GLU A 81 4.76 4.81 -10.12
N LEU A 82 5.13 4.41 -8.90
CA LEU A 82 6.12 3.35 -8.65
C LEU A 82 5.54 2.18 -7.84
N PHE A 83 5.94 0.97 -8.25
CA PHE A 83 5.82 -0.23 -7.41
C PHE A 83 6.88 -0.22 -6.31
N LEU A 84 6.43 -0.35 -5.07
CA LEU A 84 7.24 -0.50 -3.89
C LEU A 84 7.19 -1.97 -3.48
N ILE A 85 8.28 -2.68 -3.72
CA ILE A 85 8.44 -4.09 -3.38
C ILE A 85 9.30 -4.17 -2.12
N PRO A 86 8.90 -4.91 -1.08
CA PRO A 86 9.76 -5.17 0.07
C PRO A 86 11.11 -5.69 -0.41
N ALA A 87 12.19 -5.15 0.14
CA ALA A 87 13.49 -5.77 -0.07
C ALA A 87 13.41 -7.22 0.41
N SER A 88 13.83 -8.18 -0.42
CA SER A 88 14.02 -9.55 0.03
C SER A 88 14.83 -9.53 1.32
N PRO A 89 14.51 -10.35 2.34
CA PRO A 89 15.32 -10.43 3.53
C PRO A 89 16.72 -10.87 3.10
N THR A 90 17.63 -9.91 2.97
CA THR A 90 19.03 -10.21 2.80
C THR A 90 19.44 -10.80 4.13
N THR A 91 19.67 -12.12 4.14
CA THR A 91 20.33 -12.82 5.23
C THR A 91 21.49 -11.94 5.67
N ALA A 92 21.38 -11.37 6.87
CA ALA A 92 22.42 -10.53 7.44
C ALA A 92 23.68 -11.39 7.55
N THR A 93 24.57 -11.27 6.57
CA THR A 93 25.92 -11.80 6.66
C THR A 93 26.56 -11.11 7.86
N LYS A 94 26.78 -11.89 8.91
CA LYS A 94 27.53 -11.53 10.10
C LYS A 94 28.93 -11.07 9.69
N LEU A 95 29.10 -9.76 9.45
CA LEU A 95 30.40 -9.12 9.46
C LEU A 95 30.77 -8.87 10.91
N GLY A 96 31.42 -9.86 11.50
CA GLY A 96 32.11 -9.75 12.78
C GLY A 96 33.46 -10.43 12.65
N GLY A 97 34.41 -9.74 12.03
CA GLY A 97 35.83 -10.08 12.08
C GLY A 97 36.55 -9.21 13.11
N GLY A 98 37.51 -9.80 13.83
CA GLY A 98 38.68 -9.08 14.32
C GLY A 98 39.00 -9.23 15.81
N GLY A 99 40.07 -9.98 16.11
CA GLY A 99 41.18 -9.46 16.94
C GLY A 99 41.27 -9.95 18.39
N GLY A 100 42.30 -10.77 18.65
CA GLY A 100 42.80 -11.18 19.96
C GLY A 100 43.90 -12.21 19.80
#